data_AF-A0A944P5F0-F1
#
_entry.id   AF-A0A944P5F0-F1
#
_cell.length_a   1.000
_cell.length_b   1.000
_cell.length_c   1.000
_cell.angle_alpha   90.00
_cell.angle_beta   90.00
_cell.angle_gamma   90.00
#
_symmetry.space_group_name_H-M   'P 1'
#
loop_
_entity.id
_entity.type
_entity.pdbx_description
1 polymer ?
#
loop_
_entity_poly.entity_id
_entity_poly.type
_entity_poly.pdbx_seq_one_letter_code
_entity_poly.pdbx_strand_id
1 'polypeptide(L)'
;MSAELVAAAYAEPKLRQLFPWVGMWELHFSRSTEHRFTWDIPYIGPRSAGADHTGPYYVEGPSRSDRVGEAATARRAVAMVVERLPAGCGPAFIGTGQELAERDGSGQ
;
A
#
# COMPACT_ATOMS: atom_id res chain seq x y z
N MET A 1 4.94 12.97 -3.22
CA MET A 1 4.03 11.93 -3.75
C MET A 1 3.57 12.41 -5.10
N SER A 2 3.83 11.65 -6.17
CA SER A 2 3.48 12.07 -7.53
C SER A 2 1.99 11.82 -7.82
N ALA A 3 1.36 12.72 -8.59
CA ALA A 3 -0.03 12.55 -9.02
C ALA A 3 -0.21 11.30 -9.88
N GLU A 4 0.81 10.93 -10.66
CA GLU A 4 0.84 9.71 -11.47
C GLU A 4 0.69 8.45 -10.60
N LEU A 5 1.40 8.37 -9.48
CA LEU A 5 1.33 7.21 -8.58
C LEU A 5 -0.06 7.08 -7.94
N VAL A 6 -0.63 8.18 -7.48
CA VAL A 6 -1.99 8.18 -6.92
C VAL A 6 -3.02 7.76 -7.96
N ALA A 7 -2.92 8.28 -9.19
CA ALA A 7 -3.82 7.91 -10.28
C ALA A 7 -3.69 6.43 -10.67
N ALA A 8 -2.45 5.90 -10.73
CA ALA A 8 -2.20 4.49 -11.03
C ALA A 8 -2.76 3.56 -9.94
N ALA A 9 -2.58 3.93 -8.66
CA ALA A 9 -3.13 3.19 -7.53
C ALA A 9 -4.66 3.20 -7.52
N TYR A 10 -5.28 4.36 -7.77
CA TYR A 10 -6.73 4.49 -7.81
C TYR A 10 -7.37 3.72 -8.99
N ALA A 11 -6.64 3.57 -10.09
CA ALA A 11 -7.10 2.79 -11.24
C ALA A 11 -7.15 1.27 -10.99
N GLU A 12 -6.44 0.76 -9.97
CA GLU A 12 -6.43 -0.64 -9.60
C GLU A 12 -7.61 -0.97 -8.65
N PRO A 13 -8.59 -1.78 -9.07
CA PRO A 13 -9.79 -2.07 -8.27
C PRO A 13 -9.50 -2.65 -6.89
N LYS A 14 -8.46 -3.49 -6.73
CA LYS A 14 -8.12 -4.08 -5.44
C LYS A 14 -7.57 -3.04 -4.46
N LEU A 15 -6.72 -2.14 -4.92
CA LEU A 15 -6.16 -1.07 -4.08
C LEU A 15 -7.16 0.03 -3.78
N ARG A 16 -8.07 0.34 -4.72
CA ARG A 16 -9.14 1.33 -4.52
C ARG A 16 -10.11 0.97 -3.38
N GLN A 17 -10.17 -0.31 -3.00
CA GLN A 17 -10.98 -0.79 -1.89
C GLN A 17 -10.29 -0.68 -0.53
N LEU A 18 -8.99 -0.38 -0.50
CA LEU A 18 -8.18 -0.25 0.70
C LEU A 18 -8.10 1.21 1.15
N PHE A 19 -7.74 1.44 2.40
CA PHE A 19 -7.57 2.79 2.93
C PHE A 19 -6.17 3.32 2.58
N PRO A 20 -6.05 4.34 1.70
CA PRO A 20 -4.75 4.90 1.36
C PRO A 20 -4.28 5.87 2.45
N TRP A 21 -3.00 5.84 2.77
CA TRP A 21 -2.38 6.87 3.59
C TRP A 21 -0.98 7.20 3.09
N VAL A 22 -0.53 8.43 3.35
CA VAL A 22 0.75 8.95 2.87
C VAL A 22 1.60 9.39 4.04
N GLY A 23 2.87 8.98 4.07
CA GLY A 23 3.84 9.39 5.07
C GLY A 23 5.26 9.29 4.50
N MET A 24 6.16 10.22 4.87
CA MET A 24 7.55 10.25 4.34
C MET A 24 7.66 10.15 2.82
N TRP A 25 6.70 10.74 2.09
CA TRP A 25 6.58 10.65 0.62
C TRP A 25 6.24 9.26 0.05
N GLU A 26 5.87 8.30 0.90
CA GLU A 26 5.47 6.93 0.57
C GLU A 26 3.94 6.81 0.50
N LEU A 27 3.45 5.97 -0.40
CA LEU A 27 2.05 5.59 -0.53
C LEU A 27 1.85 4.22 0.11
N HIS A 28 1.03 4.21 1.14
CA HIS A 28 0.71 3.03 1.92
C HIS A 28 -0.77 2.67 1.76
N PHE A 29 -1.10 1.41 2.03
CA PHE A 29 -2.47 0.91 2.06
C PHE A 29 -2.72 0.17 3.36
N SER A 30 -3.88 0.42 3.95
CA SER A 30 -4.35 -0.24 5.17
C SER A 30 -5.63 -1.01 4.87
N ARG A 31 -5.77 -2.18 5.49
CA ARG A 31 -7.03 -2.94 5.52
C ARG A 31 -8.00 -2.41 6.57
N SER A 32 -7.63 -1.40 7.36
CA SER A 32 -8.49 -0.74 8.34
C SER A 32 -8.53 0.78 8.11
N THR A 33 -9.67 1.41 8.40
CA THR A 33 -9.85 2.86 8.19
C THR A 33 -9.43 3.74 9.38
N GLU A 34 -9.39 3.19 10.60
CA GLU A 34 -9.04 3.95 11.80
C GLU A 34 -7.54 3.90 12.14
N HIS A 35 -7.11 4.87 12.97
CA HIS A 35 -5.73 5.03 13.40
C HIS A 35 -5.21 3.77 14.10
N ARG A 36 -3.90 3.48 13.94
CA ARG A 36 -3.30 2.13 13.98
C ARG A 36 -3.64 1.30 12.73
N PHE A 37 -3.28 1.89 11.59
CA PHE A 37 -3.34 1.24 10.29
C PHE A 37 -2.67 -0.13 10.30
N THR A 38 -3.17 -1.05 9.48
CA THR A 38 -2.44 -2.29 9.22
C THR A 38 -1.17 -1.99 8.44
N TRP A 39 -0.13 -2.77 8.71
CA TRP A 39 1.19 -2.64 8.10
C TRP A 39 1.54 -3.82 7.22
N ASP A 40 0.58 -4.65 6.85
CA ASP A 40 0.76 -5.96 6.22
C ASP A 40 0.69 -5.95 4.68
N ILE A 41 0.61 -4.77 4.07
CA ILE A 41 0.63 -4.56 2.62
C ILE A 41 1.91 -3.81 2.24
N PRO A 42 2.61 -4.19 1.15
CA PRO A 42 3.75 -3.42 0.66
C PRO A 42 3.39 -1.98 0.29
N TYR A 43 4.33 -1.06 0.45
CA TYR A 43 4.17 0.36 0.15
C TYR A 43 5.09 0.79 -0.99
N ILE A 44 4.77 1.93 -1.59
CA ILE A 44 5.50 2.48 -2.74
C ILE A 44 6.11 3.82 -2.36
N GLY A 45 7.42 3.97 -2.54
CA GLY A 45 8.10 5.25 -2.36
C GLY A 45 8.87 5.68 -3.60
N PRO A 46 9.12 6.98 -3.78
CA PRO A 46 9.96 7.46 -4.86
C PRO A 46 11.45 7.24 -4.52
N ARG A 47 12.28 6.85 -5.50
CA ARG A 47 13.74 6.73 -5.26
C ARG A 47 14.43 8.06 -4.96
N SER A 48 13.78 9.18 -5.27
CA SER A 48 14.24 10.52 -4.91
C SER A 48 13.07 11.30 -4.32
N ALA A 49 13.26 11.86 -3.12
CA ALA A 49 12.22 12.64 -2.45
C ALA A 49 11.97 13.97 -3.17
N GLY A 50 10.73 14.46 -3.10
CA GLY A 50 10.33 15.76 -3.64
C GLY A 50 8.97 15.75 -4.33
N ALA A 51 8.41 16.94 -4.52
CA ALA A 51 7.17 17.14 -5.29
C ALA A 51 7.37 16.86 -6.79
N ASP A 52 8.57 17.17 -7.30
CA ASP A 52 8.94 17.08 -8.72
C ASP A 52 9.70 15.79 -9.06
N HIS A 53 9.49 14.73 -8.27
CA HIS A 53 10.09 13.43 -8.53
C HIS A 53 9.76 12.97 -9.96
N THR A 54 10.81 12.79 -10.75
CA THR A 54 10.78 12.16 -12.07
C THR A 54 11.80 11.03 -12.07
N GLY A 55 11.36 9.81 -11.80
CA GLY A 55 12.28 8.69 -11.68
C GLY A 55 11.61 7.38 -11.25
N PRO A 56 12.42 6.35 -10.94
CA PRO A 56 11.91 5.06 -10.50
C PRO A 56 11.31 5.12 -9.10
N TYR A 57 10.42 4.17 -8.86
CA TYR A 57 9.80 3.89 -7.58
C TYR A 57 10.48 2.67 -6.95
N TYR A 58 10.51 2.61 -5.62
CA TYR A 58 10.79 1.38 -4.89
C TYR A 58 9.51 0.85 -4.27
N VAL A 59 9.49 -0.46 -4.06
CA VAL A 59 8.44 -1.16 -3.33
C VAL A 59 9.10 -1.91 -2.18
N GLU A 60 8.59 -1.68 -0.98
CA GLU A 60 9.08 -2.29 0.25
C GLU A 60 7.92 -2.93 1.00
N GLY A 61 8.22 -4.04 1.66
CA GLY A 61 7.26 -4.80 2.44
C GLY A 61 6.99 -4.18 3.81
N PRO A 62 6.00 -4.74 4.52
CA PRO A 62 5.59 -4.40 5.88
C PRO A 62 6.70 -4.01 6.87
N SER A 63 7.79 -4.77 6.88
CA SER A 63 8.88 -4.64 7.84
C SER A 63 9.90 -3.56 7.47
N ARG A 64 9.75 -2.89 6.32
CA ARG A 64 10.75 -2.06 5.61
C ARG A 64 12.06 -2.77 5.24
N SER A 65 12.33 -3.92 5.84
CA SER A 65 13.51 -4.74 5.59
C SER A 65 13.27 -5.69 4.41
N ASP A 66 12.00 -6.02 4.15
CA ASP A 66 11.58 -6.85 3.03
C ASP A 66 11.52 -6.05 1.74
N ARG A 67 12.66 -5.91 1.03
CA ARG A 67 12.65 -5.24 -0.27
C ARG A 67 11.88 -6.08 -1.29
N VAL A 68 10.81 -5.52 -1.84
CA VAL A 68 10.04 -6.13 -2.92
C VAL A 68 10.72 -5.89 -4.27
N GLY A 69 11.22 -4.68 -4.51
CA GLY A 69 11.99 -4.36 -5.71
C GLY A 69 11.88 -2.90 -6.13
N GLU A 70 12.31 -2.63 -7.36
CA GLU A 70 12.23 -1.32 -8.00
C GLU A 70 11.39 -1.37 -9.27
N ALA A 71 10.67 -0.29 -9.53
CA ALA A 71 9.80 -0.15 -10.68
C ALA A 71 10.08 1.16 -11.41
N ALA A 72 10.33 1.06 -12.72
CA ALA A 72 10.56 2.24 -13.56
C ALA A 72 9.31 3.12 -13.75
N THR A 73 8.12 2.63 -13.41
CA THR A 73 6.84 3.35 -13.59
C THR A 73 5.89 3.10 -12.43
N ALA A 74 4.96 4.04 -12.20
CA ALA A 74 3.93 3.91 -11.17
C ALA A 74 3.07 2.66 -11.34
N ARG A 75 2.67 2.34 -12.58
CA ARG A 75 1.89 1.12 -12.89
C ARG A 75 2.62 -0.16 -12.50
N ARG A 76 3.93 -0.23 -12.76
CA ARG A 76 4.73 -1.41 -12.37
C ARG A 76 4.86 -1.52 -10.86
N ALA A 77 5.04 -0.41 -10.16
CA ALA A 77 5.07 -0.38 -8.70
C ALA A 77 3.74 -0.88 -8.09
N VAL A 78 2.61 -0.38 -8.62
CA VAL A 78 1.26 -0.83 -8.24
C VAL A 78 1.07 -2.32 -8.46
N ALA A 79 1.48 -2.86 -9.61
CA ALA A 79 1.39 -4.29 -9.88
C ALA A 79 2.16 -5.14 -8.86
N MET A 80 3.37 -4.70 -8.46
CA MET A 80 4.16 -5.41 -7.45
C MET A 80 3.49 -5.46 -6.07
N VAL A 81 2.75 -4.41 -5.70
CA VAL A 81 1.93 -4.40 -4.47
C VAL A 81 0.76 -5.37 -4.60
N VAL A 82 0.03 -5.33 -5.72
CA VAL A 82 -1.14 -6.18 -5.98
C VAL A 82 -0.79 -7.67 -5.93
N GLU A 83 0.36 -8.05 -6.50
CA GLU A 83 0.88 -9.42 -6.49
C GLU A 83 1.15 -9.95 -5.08
N ARG A 84 1.31 -9.06 -4.09
CA ARG A 84 1.68 -9.38 -2.70
C ARG A 84 0.58 -9.01 -1.70
N LEU A 85 -0.63 -8.71 -2.17
CA LEU A 85 -1.76 -8.52 -1.27
C LEU A 85 -2.02 -9.79 -0.46
N PRO A 86 -2.40 -9.66 0.83
CA PRO A 86 -2.83 -10.81 1.62
C PRO A 86 -3.94 -11.61 0.92
N ALA A 87 -3.94 -12.94 1.10
CA ALA A 87 -5.02 -13.77 0.59
C ALA A 87 -6.37 -13.31 1.17
N GLY A 88 -7.41 -13.21 0.33
CA GLY A 88 -8.72 -12.72 0.78
C GLY A 88 -8.76 -11.21 1.12
N CYS A 89 -7.77 -10.43 0.70
CA CYS A 89 -7.77 -8.98 0.85
C CYS A 89 -8.96 -8.36 0.10
N GLY A 90 -10.00 -8.00 0.87
CA GLY A 90 -11.21 -7.32 0.40
C GLY A 90 -11.22 -5.84 0.82
N PRO A 91 -12.41 -5.21 0.84
CA PRO A 91 -12.55 -3.82 1.27
C PRO A 91 -12.00 -3.56 2.66
N ALA A 92 -11.45 -2.35 2.86
CA ALA A 92 -11.00 -1.91 4.16
C ALA A 92 -12.13 -2.02 5.18
N PHE A 93 -11.81 -2.63 6.31
CA PHE A 93 -12.67 -2.76 7.46
C PHE A 93 -12.83 -1.38 8.14
N ILE A 94 -14.08 -1.04 8.44
CA ILE A 94 -14.41 0.16 9.22
C ILE A 94 -14.09 -0.16 10.69
N GLY A 95 -12.98 0.39 11.18
CA GLY A 95 -12.46 0.13 12.52
C GLY A 95 -10.93 0.14 12.54
N THR A 96 -10.36 -0.34 13.64
CA THR A 96 -8.92 -0.41 13.89
C THR A 96 -8.27 -1.68 13.32
N GLY A 97 -6.95 -1.66 13.14
CA GLY A 97 -6.20 -2.86 12.74
C GLY A 97 -6.28 -3.99 13.77
N GLN A 98 -6.52 -3.68 15.05
CA GLN A 98 -6.66 -4.69 16.10
C GLN A 98 -8.00 -5.44 15.97
N GLU A 99 -9.10 -4.72 15.79
CA GLU A 99 -10.43 -5.33 15.58
C GLU A 99 -10.45 -6.18 14.31
N LEU A 100 -9.73 -5.76 13.26
CA LEU A 100 -9.54 -6.58 12.07
C LEU A 100 -8.76 -7.87 12.37
N ALA A 101 -7.70 -7.80 13.16
CA ALA A 101 -6.92 -8.99 13.54
C ALA A 101 -7.75 -9.97 14.38
N GLU A 102 -8.58 -9.47 15.30
CA GLU A 102 -9.54 -10.28 16.07
C GLU A 102 -10.57 -10.97 15.15
N ARG A 103 -11.07 -10.26 14.13
CA ARG A 103 -11.98 -10.82 13.11
C ARG A 103 -11.32 -11.90 12.26
N ASP A 104 -10.10 -11.66 11.76
CA ASP A 104 -9.34 -12.63 10.96
C ASP A 104 -9.01 -13.89 11.78
N GLY A 105 -8.71 -13.73 13.07
CA GLY A 105 -8.45 -14.85 14.00
C GLY A 105 -9.72 -15.62 14.41
N SER A 106 -10.88 -14.98 14.40
CA SER A 106 -12.17 -15.62 14.73
C SER A 106 -12.78 -16.43 13.57
N GLY A 107 -12.19 -16.34 12.37
CA GLY A 107 -12.64 -17.04 11.16
C GLY A 107 -11.85 -18.31 10.79
N GLN A 108 -10.96 -18.80 11.66
CA GLN A 108 -10.21 -20.05 11.50
C GLN A 108 -10.84 -21.22 12.26
#